data_AF-A0AA42QT68-F1
#
_entry.id   AF-A0AA42QT68-F1
#
_cell.length_a   1.000
_cell.length_b   1.000
_cell.length_c   1.000
_cell.angle_alpha   90.00
_cell.angle_beta   90.00
_cell.angle_gamma   90.00
#
_symmetry.space_group_name_H-M   'P 1'
#
loop_
_entity.id
_entity.type
_entity.pdbx_description
1 polymer ?
#
loop_
_entity_poly.entity_id
_entity_poly.type
_entity_poly.pdbx_seq_one_letter_code
_entity_poly.pdbx_strand_id
1 'polypeptide(L)'
;MQVKTIRASLLGDQIAENDKENLKINFIETSAYRTLIESKDATVVIGRRGTGKSAIFYKLNEVWRNQKNYTISISPEDQETIFFRKVFSFFDSNYSTARAASKLFIKYGFYLEILNAFTRDYKLKDICNSDIVIFKEINEWNKSHQPSFFMKLALKVKEIIKNYDDPEIALGYLSLDLKLQEIEKFIDKNLYKKRDNIYILVDKLNEGYENDEIGAAIVSGTILSGVELNKKFEKLRVVIFQRDNIRSLS
;
A
#
# COMPACT_ATOMS: atom_id res chain seq x y z
N MET A 1 2.85 -42.44 -18.31
CA MET A 1 3.73 -41.73 -17.35
C MET A 1 4.62 -40.79 -18.17
N GLN A 2 4.19 -39.55 -18.40
CA GLN A 2 4.97 -38.55 -19.15
C GLN A 2 5.71 -37.67 -18.15
N VAL A 3 7.03 -37.76 -18.19
CA VAL A 3 7.93 -36.88 -17.43
C VAL A 3 7.81 -35.48 -18.03
N LYS A 4 7.19 -34.57 -17.28
CA LYS A 4 7.03 -33.16 -17.68
C LYS A 4 8.37 -32.47 -17.47
N THR A 5 9.15 -32.35 -18.54
CA THR A 5 10.43 -31.64 -18.53
C THR A 5 10.20 -30.16 -18.20
N ILE A 6 10.52 -29.77 -16.96
CA ILE A 6 10.61 -28.36 -16.56
C ILE A 6 11.76 -27.76 -17.37
N ARG A 7 11.46 -26.79 -18.24
CA ARG A 7 12.51 -26.04 -18.96
C ARG A 7 13.28 -25.22 -17.93
N ALA A 8 14.45 -25.73 -17.53
CA ALA A 8 15.37 -25.11 -16.58
C ALA A 8 15.90 -23.73 -17.02
N SER A 9 15.60 -23.29 -18.25
CA SER A 9 16.11 -22.06 -18.86
C SER A 9 15.37 -20.77 -18.47
N LEU A 10 14.37 -20.81 -17.58
CA LEU A 10 13.52 -19.64 -17.24
C LEU A 10 13.53 -19.26 -15.76
N LEU A 11 14.25 -20.00 -14.92
CA LEU A 11 14.35 -19.70 -13.50
C LEU A 11 15.50 -18.71 -13.27
N GLY A 12 15.18 -17.42 -13.27
CA GLY A 12 16.10 -16.34 -12.90
C GLY A 12 16.26 -15.23 -13.94
N ASP A 13 15.63 -15.36 -15.11
CA ASP A 13 15.74 -14.36 -16.17
C ASP A 13 14.72 -13.23 -15.95
N GLN A 14 15.14 -11.96 -16.11
CA GLN A 14 14.28 -10.77 -15.93
C GLN A 14 13.04 -10.80 -16.84
N ILE A 15 13.10 -11.58 -17.92
CA ILE A 15 12.03 -11.78 -18.90
C ILE A 15 10.87 -12.59 -18.31
N ALA A 16 11.13 -13.52 -17.36
CA ALA A 16 10.09 -14.35 -16.75
C ALA A 16 9.17 -13.57 -15.80
N GLU A 17 9.63 -12.46 -15.20
CA GLU A 17 8.80 -11.57 -14.37
C GLU A 17 7.80 -10.75 -15.20
N ASN A 18 8.12 -10.46 -16.46
CA ASN A 18 7.28 -9.67 -17.36
C ASN A 18 6.24 -10.50 -18.12
N ASP A 19 6.35 -11.83 -18.11
CA ASP A 19 5.47 -12.70 -18.88
C ASP A 19 4.35 -13.28 -18.00
N LYS A 20 3.29 -12.48 -17.81
CA LYS A 20 2.15 -12.78 -16.94
C LYS A 20 1.44 -14.10 -17.29
N GLU A 21 1.48 -14.54 -18.55
CA GLU A 21 0.88 -15.79 -18.99
C GLU A 21 1.75 -17.00 -18.61
N ASN A 22 3.09 -16.89 -18.73
CA ASN A 22 4.01 -17.93 -18.27
C ASN A 22 4.01 -18.10 -16.74
N LEU A 23 3.76 -17.00 -16.01
CA LEU A 23 3.64 -17.02 -14.55
C LEU A 23 2.37 -17.74 -14.07
N LYS A 24 1.30 -17.82 -14.88
CA LYS A 24 0.09 -18.58 -14.52
C LYS A 24 0.30 -20.09 -14.54
N ILE A 25 1.11 -20.58 -15.47
CA ILE A 25 1.29 -22.01 -15.75
C ILE A 25 2.39 -22.63 -14.87
N ASN A 26 3.37 -21.82 -14.45
CA ASN A 26 4.57 -22.30 -13.77
C ASN A 26 4.71 -21.82 -12.31
N PHE A 27 3.69 -21.16 -11.74
CA PHE A 27 3.75 -20.74 -10.34
C PHE A 27 3.70 -21.95 -9.40
N ILE A 28 4.75 -22.12 -8.61
CA ILE A 28 4.81 -23.11 -7.55
C ILE A 28 4.31 -22.44 -6.27
N GLU A 29 3.22 -22.97 -5.69
CA GLU A 29 2.72 -22.49 -4.41
C GLU A 29 3.75 -22.72 -3.31
N THR A 30 4.32 -21.64 -2.79
CA THR A 30 5.26 -21.70 -1.67
C THR A 30 4.49 -21.69 -0.35
N SER A 31 5.13 -22.15 0.73
CA SER A 31 4.56 -22.05 2.09
C SER A 31 4.22 -20.60 2.46
N ALA A 32 5.07 -19.65 2.08
CA ALA A 32 4.82 -18.22 2.25
C ALA A 32 3.55 -17.76 1.52
N TYR A 33 3.32 -18.21 0.28
CA TYR A 33 2.09 -17.94 -0.45
C TYR A 33 0.86 -18.54 0.25
N ARG A 34 0.94 -19.79 0.71
CA ARG A 34 -0.16 -20.45 1.43
C ARG A 34 -0.50 -19.75 2.74
N THR A 35 0.50 -19.39 3.54
CA THR A 35 0.28 -18.58 4.76
C THR A 35 -0.42 -17.26 4.44
N LEU A 36 -0.09 -16.61 3.31
CA LEU A 36 -0.76 -15.39 2.89
C LEU A 36 -2.19 -15.61 2.39
N ILE A 37 -2.55 -16.80 1.94
CA ILE A 37 -3.95 -17.12 1.60
C ILE A 37 -4.74 -17.54 2.85
N GLU A 38 -4.13 -18.34 3.72
CA GLU A 38 -4.80 -19.08 4.80
C GLU A 38 -4.84 -18.33 6.14
N SER A 39 -3.89 -17.44 6.39
CA SER A 39 -3.76 -16.70 7.66
C SER A 39 -3.67 -15.19 7.42
N LYS A 40 -4.19 -14.37 8.37
CA LYS A 40 -4.04 -12.90 8.38
C LYS A 40 -2.80 -12.41 9.13
N ASP A 41 -1.98 -13.32 9.67
CA ASP A 41 -0.91 -12.97 10.63
C ASP A 41 0.28 -12.27 9.96
N ALA A 42 0.47 -12.47 8.65
CA ALA A 42 1.55 -11.86 7.89
C ALA A 42 1.10 -10.54 7.23
N THR A 43 1.60 -9.42 7.75
CA THR A 43 1.45 -8.07 7.14
C THR A 43 2.61 -7.73 6.19
N VAL A 44 3.82 -8.23 6.46
CA VAL A 44 5.03 -7.95 5.67
C VAL A 44 5.59 -9.25 5.10
N VAL A 45 5.95 -9.22 3.82
CA VAL A 45 6.57 -10.33 3.09
C VAL A 45 7.96 -9.90 2.66
N ILE A 46 8.99 -10.49 3.29
CA ILE A 46 10.40 -10.16 3.06
C ILE A 46 11.03 -11.22 2.14
N GLY A 47 11.91 -10.80 1.23
CA GLY A 47 12.77 -11.74 0.49
C GLY A 47 13.83 -11.05 -0.36
N ARG A 48 14.84 -11.80 -0.83
CA ARG A 48 15.91 -11.28 -1.71
C ARG A 48 15.41 -10.92 -3.12
N ARG A 49 16.22 -10.26 -3.95
CA ARG A 49 15.91 -10.10 -5.40
C ARG A 49 15.80 -11.48 -6.06
N GLY A 50 14.83 -11.63 -6.96
CA GLY A 50 14.59 -12.90 -7.67
C GLY A 50 13.85 -13.98 -6.86
N THR A 51 13.40 -13.72 -5.62
CA THR A 51 12.66 -14.72 -4.82
C THR A 51 11.17 -14.86 -5.19
N GLY A 52 10.74 -14.28 -6.31
CA GLY A 52 9.35 -14.37 -6.78
C GLY A 52 8.33 -13.56 -5.96
N LYS A 53 8.72 -12.47 -5.28
CA LYS A 53 7.76 -11.61 -4.56
C LYS A 53 6.72 -10.98 -5.48
N SER A 54 7.14 -10.45 -6.63
CA SER A 54 6.20 -9.91 -7.61
C SER A 54 5.30 -11.01 -8.20
N ALA A 55 5.81 -12.25 -8.34
CA ALA A 55 4.99 -13.40 -8.71
C ALA A 55 3.89 -13.70 -7.66
N ILE A 56 4.24 -13.68 -6.37
CA ILE A 56 3.28 -13.83 -5.26
C ILE A 56 2.27 -12.67 -5.26
N PHE A 57 2.72 -11.42 -5.43
CA PHE A 57 1.87 -10.24 -5.54
C PHE A 57 0.83 -10.40 -6.66
N TYR A 58 1.28 -10.80 -7.85
CA TYR A 58 0.38 -11.03 -8.99
C TYR A 58 -0.62 -12.15 -8.71
N LYS A 59 -0.18 -13.27 -8.11
CA LYS A 59 -1.06 -14.39 -7.78
C LYS A 59 -2.07 -14.08 -6.69
N LEU A 60 -1.69 -13.35 -5.65
CA LEU A 60 -2.63 -12.90 -4.62
C LEU A 60 -3.69 -11.96 -5.21
N ASN A 61 -3.26 -11.02 -6.06
CA ASN A 61 -4.17 -10.12 -6.75
C ASN A 61 -5.17 -10.87 -7.65
N GLU A 62 -4.69 -11.88 -8.39
CA GLU A 62 -5.53 -12.74 -9.23
C GLU A 62 -6.54 -13.54 -8.39
N VAL A 63 -6.08 -14.23 -7.34
CA VAL A 63 -6.95 -15.08 -6.49
C VAL A 63 -8.00 -14.26 -5.76
N TRP A 64 -7.62 -13.15 -5.14
CA TRP A 64 -8.57 -12.33 -4.39
C TRP A 64 -9.57 -11.62 -5.31
N ARG A 65 -9.17 -11.19 -6.51
CA ARG A 65 -10.11 -10.71 -7.53
C ARG A 65 -11.08 -11.80 -7.98
N ASN A 66 -10.60 -13.03 -8.19
CA ASN A 66 -11.44 -14.16 -8.59
C ASN A 66 -12.44 -14.56 -7.48
N GLN A 67 -12.10 -14.34 -6.21
CA GLN A 67 -13.00 -14.48 -5.07
C GLN A 67 -14.00 -13.30 -4.93
N LYS A 68 -14.07 -12.40 -5.92
CA LYS A 68 -14.89 -11.19 -5.93
C LYS A 68 -14.55 -10.17 -4.85
N ASN A 69 -13.37 -10.28 -4.22
CA ASN A 69 -12.90 -9.28 -3.28
C ASN A 69 -12.38 -8.03 -3.99
N TYR A 70 -12.42 -6.91 -3.29
CA TYR A 70 -11.88 -5.67 -3.82
C TYR A 70 -10.38 -5.60 -3.55
N THR A 71 -9.56 -5.56 -4.60
CA THR A 71 -8.10 -5.50 -4.45
C THR A 71 -7.55 -4.16 -4.93
N ILE A 72 -6.88 -3.45 -4.03
CA ILE A 72 -6.13 -2.22 -4.26
C ILE A 72 -4.67 -2.62 -4.44
N SER A 73 -4.08 -2.29 -5.58
CA SER A 73 -2.68 -2.59 -5.90
C SER A 73 -1.90 -1.29 -5.97
N ILE A 74 -0.88 -1.18 -5.12
CA ILE A 74 0.00 -0.01 -5.02
C ILE A 74 1.42 -0.48 -5.32
N SER A 75 2.04 0.15 -6.31
CA SER A 75 3.43 -0.08 -6.68
C SER A 75 3.94 1.26 -7.22
N PRO A 76 4.73 2.03 -6.45
CA PRO A 76 5.23 3.31 -6.93
C PRO A 76 6.17 3.12 -8.12
N GLU A 77 6.14 4.10 -9.03
CA GLU A 77 7.20 4.27 -10.03
C GLU A 77 8.35 5.11 -9.47
N ASP A 78 9.55 5.00 -10.04
CA ASP A 78 10.76 5.66 -9.53
C ASP A 78 10.59 7.17 -9.34
N GLN A 79 9.95 7.85 -10.31
CA GLN A 79 9.69 9.29 -10.25
C GLN A 79 8.79 9.67 -9.06
N GLU A 80 7.85 8.79 -8.71
CA GLU A 80 6.92 8.98 -7.60
C GLU A 80 7.61 8.76 -6.26
N THR A 81 8.46 7.73 -6.18
CA THR A 81 9.31 7.47 -5.01
C THR A 81 10.22 8.67 -4.74
N ILE A 82 10.89 9.20 -5.78
CA ILE A 82 11.76 10.37 -5.69
C ILE A 82 10.97 11.60 -5.25
N PHE A 83 9.82 11.86 -5.87
CA PHE A 83 9.01 13.02 -5.53
C PHE A 83 8.44 12.93 -4.12
N PHE A 84 7.89 11.78 -3.73
CA PHE A 84 7.37 11.54 -2.40
C PHE A 84 8.47 11.71 -1.35
N ARG A 85 9.65 11.12 -1.57
CA ARG A 85 10.84 11.33 -0.72
C ARG A 85 11.16 12.82 -0.55
N LYS A 86 11.17 13.57 -1.66
CA LYS A 86 11.49 15.00 -1.63
C LYS A 86 10.48 15.81 -0.83
N VAL A 87 9.20 15.49 -0.91
CA VAL A 87 8.18 16.16 -0.08
C VAL A 87 8.39 15.84 1.41
N PHE A 88 8.82 14.61 1.72
CA PHE A 88 9.13 14.20 3.10
C PHE A 88 10.40 14.84 3.69
N SER A 89 11.24 15.51 2.90
CA SER A 89 12.41 16.21 3.45
C SER A 89 12.05 17.35 4.40
N PHE A 90 10.78 17.79 4.42
CA PHE A 90 10.28 18.71 5.44
C PHE A 90 10.39 18.11 6.86
N PHE A 91 10.27 16.79 6.99
CA PHE A 91 10.34 16.07 8.27
C PHE A 91 11.73 15.47 8.56
N ASP A 92 12.78 15.89 7.84
CA ASP A 92 14.14 15.33 7.92
C ASP A 92 14.91 15.73 9.20
N SER A 93 14.27 16.44 10.13
CA SER A 93 14.91 16.83 11.39
C SER A 93 15.30 15.63 12.25
N ASN A 94 14.50 14.56 12.23
CA ASN A 94 14.85 13.28 12.82
C ASN A 94 14.01 12.12 12.24
N TYR A 95 14.57 10.91 12.31
CA TYR A 95 13.92 9.68 11.86
C TYR A 95 12.51 9.47 12.47
N SER A 96 12.33 9.76 13.77
CA SER A 96 11.04 9.53 14.45
C SER A 96 9.91 10.39 13.90
N THR A 97 10.17 11.67 13.61
CA THR A 97 9.22 12.64 13.08
C THR A 97 8.84 12.25 11.65
N ALA A 98 9.84 11.95 10.80
CA ALA A 98 9.60 11.44 9.44
C ALA A 98 8.77 10.15 9.44
N ARG A 99 9.07 9.22 10.36
CA ARG A 99 8.36 7.94 10.47
C ARG A 99 6.92 8.15 10.94
N ALA A 100 6.70 9.01 11.93
CA ALA A 100 5.37 9.31 12.45
C ALA A 100 4.50 10.01 11.40
N ALA A 101 5.04 11.03 10.73
CA ALA A 101 4.38 11.72 9.63
C ALA A 101 4.03 10.73 8.51
N SER A 102 4.99 9.89 8.11
CA SER A 102 4.78 8.90 7.04
C SER A 102 3.65 7.95 7.39
N LYS A 103 3.61 7.44 8.64
CA LYS A 103 2.52 6.60 9.12
C LYS A 103 1.16 7.26 8.93
N LEU A 104 1.02 8.53 9.34
CA LEU A 104 -0.26 9.26 9.25
C LEU A 104 -0.69 9.50 7.80
N PHE A 105 0.24 9.93 6.93
CA PHE A 105 -0.05 10.15 5.52
C PHE A 105 -0.41 8.85 4.80
N ILE A 106 0.35 7.78 4.98
CA ILE A 106 0.05 6.49 4.35
C ILE A 106 -1.29 5.94 4.86
N LYS A 107 -1.57 6.06 6.16
CA LYS A 107 -2.87 5.71 6.75
C LYS A 107 -4.02 6.47 6.10
N TYR A 108 -3.88 7.78 5.94
CA TYR A 108 -4.84 8.61 5.22
C TYR A 108 -5.04 8.13 3.77
N GLY A 109 -3.96 7.89 3.03
CA GLY A 109 -4.03 7.37 1.67
C GLY A 109 -4.77 6.03 1.59
N PHE A 110 -4.46 5.09 2.48
CA PHE A 110 -5.17 3.81 2.54
C PHE A 110 -6.66 3.99 2.82
N TYR A 111 -7.03 4.91 3.72
CA TYR A 111 -8.42 5.24 3.97
C TYR A 111 -9.14 5.77 2.73
N LEU A 112 -8.51 6.65 1.96
CA LEU A 112 -9.13 7.15 0.74
C LEU A 112 -9.26 6.07 -0.35
N GLU A 113 -8.32 5.14 -0.46
CA GLU A 113 -8.47 3.99 -1.37
C GLU A 113 -9.58 3.03 -0.91
N ILE A 114 -9.78 2.86 0.40
CA ILE A 114 -10.92 2.10 0.97
C ILE A 114 -12.24 2.80 0.66
N LEU A 115 -12.31 4.12 0.82
CA LEU A 115 -13.49 4.90 0.47
C LEU A 115 -13.78 4.85 -1.04
N ASN A 116 -12.76 4.87 -1.89
CA ASN A 116 -12.92 4.61 -3.32
C ASN A 116 -13.44 3.19 -3.62
N ALA A 117 -13.12 2.20 -2.77
CA ALA A 117 -13.72 0.87 -2.86
C ALA A 117 -15.21 0.87 -2.47
N PHE A 118 -15.63 1.79 -1.60
CA PHE A 118 -17.02 1.95 -1.19
C PHE A 118 -17.85 2.59 -2.30
N THR A 119 -17.32 3.57 -3.04
CA THR A 119 -18.05 4.23 -4.13
C THR A 119 -18.34 3.32 -5.33
N ARG A 120 -17.68 2.17 -5.42
CA ARG A 120 -17.94 1.12 -6.42
C ARG A 120 -19.08 0.17 -6.03
N ASP A 121 -19.51 0.18 -4.77
CA ASP A 121 -20.69 -0.54 -4.30
C ASP A 121 -21.88 0.42 -4.28
N TYR A 122 -22.97 0.07 -4.98
CA TYR A 122 -24.13 0.96 -5.14
C TYR A 122 -24.70 1.44 -3.79
N LYS A 123 -24.80 0.56 -2.79
CA LYS A 123 -25.38 0.92 -1.48
C LYS A 123 -24.45 1.83 -0.68
N LEU A 124 -23.15 1.57 -0.73
CA LEU A 124 -22.17 2.36 -0.01
C LEU A 124 -21.88 3.70 -0.70
N LYS A 125 -22.00 3.76 -2.03
CA LYS A 125 -21.83 4.98 -2.82
C LYS A 125 -22.77 6.09 -2.34
N ASP A 126 -24.05 5.77 -2.16
CA ASP A 126 -25.03 6.77 -1.71
C ASP A 126 -24.72 7.25 -0.28
N ILE A 127 -24.27 6.36 0.60
CA ILE A 127 -23.84 6.71 1.96
C ILE A 127 -22.62 7.64 1.89
N CYS A 128 -21.63 7.36 1.05
CA CYS A 128 -20.46 8.21 0.88
C CYS A 128 -20.83 9.59 0.31
N ASN A 129 -21.77 9.65 -0.63
CA ASN A 129 -22.24 10.91 -1.23
C ASN A 129 -23.07 11.75 -0.24
N SER A 130 -23.73 11.11 0.71
CA SER A 130 -24.53 11.80 1.73
C SER A 130 -23.70 12.45 2.84
N ASP A 131 -22.47 11.97 3.07
CA ASP A 131 -21.56 12.52 4.06
C ASP A 131 -20.67 13.60 3.43
N ILE A 132 -20.86 14.85 3.85
CA ILE A 132 -20.19 16.01 3.24
C ILE A 132 -18.66 15.95 3.34
N VAL A 133 -18.13 15.43 4.45
CA VAL A 133 -16.68 15.34 4.66
C VAL A 133 -16.12 14.28 3.75
N ILE A 134 -16.70 13.08 3.78
CA ILE A 134 -16.25 11.94 2.98
C ILE A 134 -16.35 12.24 1.50
N PHE A 135 -17.47 12.80 1.05
CA PHE A 135 -17.66 13.20 -0.34
C PHE A 135 -16.60 14.20 -0.80
N LYS A 136 -16.29 15.20 0.03
CA LYS A 136 -15.24 16.18 -0.27
C LYS A 136 -13.87 15.52 -0.40
N GLU A 137 -13.47 14.69 0.57
CA GLU A 137 -12.17 14.02 0.57
C GLU A 137 -12.01 13.06 -0.63
N ILE A 138 -13.04 12.29 -0.96
CA ILE A 138 -13.05 11.39 -2.14
C ILE A 138 -12.90 12.19 -3.44
N ASN A 139 -13.66 13.27 -3.58
CA ASN A 139 -13.59 14.09 -4.79
C ASN A 139 -12.22 14.74 -4.90
N GLU A 140 -11.67 15.30 -3.82
CA GLU A 140 -10.31 15.84 -3.80
C GLU A 140 -9.27 14.81 -4.19
N TRP A 141 -9.35 13.60 -3.63
CA TRP A 141 -8.46 12.50 -3.96
C TRP A 141 -8.52 12.11 -5.45
N ASN A 142 -9.70 12.21 -6.06
CA ASN A 142 -9.95 11.83 -7.46
C ASN A 142 -9.94 13.02 -8.43
N LYS A 143 -9.66 14.26 -7.99
CA LYS A 143 -9.71 15.49 -8.82
C LYS A 143 -8.77 15.44 -10.01
N SER A 144 -7.61 14.81 -9.84
CA SER A 144 -6.60 14.73 -10.89
C SER A 144 -6.82 13.50 -11.75
N HIS A 145 -6.83 13.65 -13.07
CA HIS A 145 -6.85 12.51 -13.99
C HIS A 145 -5.54 11.73 -13.85
N GLN A 146 -5.62 10.53 -13.26
CA GLN A 146 -4.58 9.49 -13.27
C GLN A 146 -3.26 9.69 -12.48
N PRO A 147 -3.15 10.44 -11.38
CA PRO A 147 -2.02 10.22 -10.48
C PRO A 147 -2.19 8.91 -9.71
N SER A 148 -1.09 8.15 -9.59
CA SER A 148 -1.05 6.95 -8.74
C SER A 148 -1.30 7.31 -7.27
N PHE A 149 -1.39 6.27 -6.43
CA PHE A 149 -1.46 6.43 -4.97
C PHE A 149 -0.39 7.38 -4.41
N PHE A 150 0.88 7.16 -4.76
CA PHE A 150 2.00 7.93 -4.21
C PHE A 150 2.03 9.36 -4.73
N MET A 151 1.68 9.58 -5.99
CA MET A 151 1.58 10.92 -6.54
C MET A 151 0.46 11.72 -5.87
N LYS A 152 -0.74 11.15 -5.72
CA LYS A 152 -1.85 11.78 -5.00
C LYS A 152 -1.46 12.13 -3.57
N LEU A 153 -0.81 11.19 -2.89
CA LEU A 153 -0.39 11.39 -1.51
C LEU A 153 0.69 12.47 -1.40
N ALA A 154 1.69 12.47 -2.29
CA ALA A 154 2.74 13.48 -2.34
C ALA A 154 2.17 14.89 -2.51
N LEU A 155 1.19 15.06 -3.41
CA LEU A 155 0.53 16.34 -3.64
C LEU A 155 -0.24 16.80 -2.40
N LYS A 156 -0.95 15.90 -1.71
CA LYS A 156 -1.66 16.23 -0.47
C LYS A 156 -0.71 16.59 0.67
N VAL A 157 0.37 15.84 0.83
CA VAL A 157 1.43 16.16 1.82
C VAL A 157 1.97 17.55 1.52
N LYS A 158 2.34 17.82 0.26
CA LYS A 158 2.86 19.12 -0.18
C LYS A 158 1.87 20.26 0.06
N GLU A 159 0.58 20.04 -0.08
CA GLU A 159 -0.46 21.03 0.24
C GLU A 159 -0.51 21.35 1.73
N ILE A 160 -0.50 20.32 2.58
CA ILE A 160 -0.61 20.48 4.04
C ILE A 160 0.64 21.13 4.63
N ILE A 161 1.83 20.66 4.26
CA ILE A 161 3.09 21.17 4.85
C ILE A 161 3.34 22.64 4.50
N LYS A 162 2.76 23.18 3.43
CA LYS A 162 2.88 24.62 3.10
C LYS A 162 2.31 25.54 4.17
N ASN A 163 1.44 25.03 5.03
CA ASN A 163 0.82 25.80 6.11
C ASN A 163 1.67 25.82 7.39
N TYR A 164 2.82 25.15 7.38
CA TYR A 164 3.67 24.98 8.55
C TYR A 164 5.13 25.25 8.22
N ASP A 165 5.81 25.99 9.10
CA ASP A 165 7.25 26.20 9.02
C ASP A 165 8.02 25.19 9.87
N ASP A 166 7.37 24.60 10.88
CA ASP A 166 7.96 23.65 11.82
C ASP A 166 7.38 22.23 11.65
N PRO A 167 8.23 21.20 11.48
CA PRO A 167 7.78 19.84 11.23
C PRO A 167 7.15 19.14 12.44
N GLU A 168 7.52 19.51 13.67
CA GLU A 168 6.95 18.91 14.89
C GLU A 168 5.57 19.49 15.17
N ILE A 169 5.40 20.80 14.97
CA ILE A 169 4.08 21.46 15.01
C ILE A 169 3.18 20.86 13.95
N ALA A 170 3.65 20.76 12.70
CA ALA A 170 2.89 20.13 11.62
C ALA A 170 2.43 18.72 12.02
N LEU A 171 3.35 17.88 12.52
CA LEU A 171 3.06 16.52 12.97
C LEU A 171 1.94 16.47 14.01
N GLY A 172 1.92 17.41 14.97
CA GLY A 172 0.88 17.53 15.99
C GLY A 172 -0.52 17.76 15.42
N TYR A 173 -0.64 18.50 14.32
CA TYR A 173 -1.92 18.82 13.66
C TYR A 173 -2.31 17.87 12.53
N LEU A 174 -1.38 17.05 12.00
CA LEU A 174 -1.65 16.18 10.84
C LEU A 174 -2.90 15.33 10.97
N SER A 175 -3.17 14.75 12.15
CA SER A 175 -4.35 13.89 12.33
C SER A 175 -5.66 14.66 12.18
N LEU A 176 -5.67 15.94 12.56
CA LEU A 176 -6.81 16.85 12.40
C LEU A 176 -6.93 17.30 10.95
N ASP A 177 -5.84 17.77 10.35
CA ASP A 177 -5.81 18.28 8.96
C ASP A 177 -6.22 17.21 7.94
N LEU A 178 -5.82 15.96 8.19
CA LEU A 178 -6.17 14.79 7.39
C LEU A 178 -7.53 14.18 7.79
N LYS A 179 -8.20 14.73 8.81
CA LYS A 179 -9.49 14.25 9.34
C LYS A 179 -9.52 12.75 9.61
N LEU A 180 -8.39 12.21 10.09
CA LEU A 180 -8.19 10.76 10.22
C LEU A 180 -9.28 10.10 11.07
N GLN A 181 -9.67 10.75 12.17
CA GLN A 181 -10.66 10.20 13.09
C GLN A 181 -12.06 10.12 12.47
N GLU A 182 -12.46 11.12 11.69
CA GLU A 182 -13.77 11.16 11.02
C GLU A 182 -13.85 10.08 9.94
N ILE A 183 -12.83 10.01 9.09
CA ILE A 183 -12.73 9.00 8.04
C ILE A 183 -12.69 7.59 8.63
N GLU A 184 -11.89 7.38 9.68
CA GLU A 184 -11.76 6.09 10.35
C GLU A 184 -13.09 5.62 10.95
N LYS A 185 -13.82 6.51 11.66
CA LYS A 185 -15.16 6.21 12.20
C LYS A 185 -16.16 5.87 11.09
N PHE A 186 -16.10 6.59 9.97
CA PHE A 186 -16.97 6.32 8.83
C PHE A 186 -16.67 4.95 8.21
N ILE A 187 -15.40 4.59 8.04
CA ILE A 187 -14.99 3.28 7.53
C ILE A 187 -15.47 2.19 8.50
N ASP A 188 -15.20 2.32 9.78
CA ASP A 188 -15.58 1.35 10.82
C ASP A 188 -17.09 1.05 10.80
N LYS A 189 -17.91 2.12 10.75
CA LYS A 189 -19.37 2.03 10.70
C LYS A 189 -19.94 1.42 9.42
N ASN A 190 -19.20 1.42 8.31
CA ASN A 190 -19.75 1.03 7.01
C ASN A 190 -19.06 -0.17 6.37
N LEU A 191 -17.87 -0.54 6.82
CA LEU A 191 -17.08 -1.63 6.24
C LEU A 191 -17.83 -2.97 6.29
N TYR A 192 -18.53 -3.26 7.39
CA TYR A 192 -19.30 -4.51 7.52
C TYR A 192 -20.47 -4.61 6.54
N LYS A 193 -20.99 -3.48 6.04
CA LYS A 193 -22.06 -3.45 5.02
C LYS A 193 -21.55 -3.84 3.64
N LYS A 194 -20.24 -3.76 3.40
CA LYS A 194 -19.63 -4.30 2.19
C LYS A 194 -19.68 -5.82 2.24
N ARG A 195 -20.17 -6.43 1.16
CA ARG A 195 -20.24 -7.90 1.04
C ARG A 195 -18.84 -8.51 1.01
N ASP A 196 -17.97 -7.95 0.17
CA ASP A 196 -16.66 -8.51 -0.11
C ASP A 196 -15.57 -7.85 0.73
N ASN A 197 -14.48 -8.57 0.98
CA ASN A 197 -13.34 -8.06 1.71
C ASN A 197 -12.54 -7.05 0.87
N ILE A 198 -11.74 -6.22 1.54
CA ILE A 198 -10.83 -5.26 0.90
C ILE A 198 -9.39 -5.71 1.16
N TYR A 199 -8.63 -5.90 0.08
CA TYR A 199 -7.21 -6.22 0.14
C TYR A 199 -6.39 -5.06 -0.41
N ILE A 200 -5.37 -4.64 0.34
CA ILE A 200 -4.38 -3.66 -0.10
C ILE A 200 -3.06 -4.39 -0.28
N LEU A 201 -2.56 -4.39 -1.49
CA LEU A 201 -1.27 -4.97 -1.86
C LEU A 201 -0.30 -3.84 -2.17
N VAL A 202 0.83 -3.80 -1.46
CA VAL A 202 1.88 -2.80 -1.68
C VAL A 202 3.18 -3.50 -2.06
N ASP A 203 3.71 -3.21 -3.24
CA ASP A 203 5.02 -3.72 -3.71
C ASP A 203 5.96 -2.56 -4.04
N LYS A 204 7.24 -2.87 -4.26
CA LYS A 204 8.29 -1.95 -4.72
C LYS A 204 8.55 -0.71 -3.85
N LEU A 205 8.08 -0.70 -2.60
CA LEU A 205 8.32 0.42 -1.69
C LEU A 205 9.79 0.78 -1.54
N ASN A 206 10.70 -0.19 -1.61
CA ASN A 206 12.13 0.05 -1.45
C ASN A 206 12.90 0.19 -2.78
N GLU A 207 12.20 0.20 -3.92
CA GLU A 207 12.77 0.48 -5.23
C GLU A 207 12.73 1.99 -5.44
N GLY A 208 13.86 2.65 -5.18
CA GLY A 208 14.01 4.11 -5.35
C GLY A 208 14.35 4.88 -4.07
N TYR A 209 14.27 4.25 -2.90
CA TYR A 209 14.89 4.83 -1.69
C TYR A 209 16.36 4.43 -1.61
N GLU A 210 17.23 5.43 -1.45
CA GLU A 210 18.60 5.22 -1.00
C GLU A 210 18.59 4.63 0.42
N ASN A 211 19.72 4.10 0.90
CA ASN A 211 19.83 3.63 2.29
C ASN A 211 19.97 4.84 3.25
N ASP A 212 19.00 5.74 3.23
CA ASP A 212 18.93 6.96 4.04
C ASP A 212 17.82 6.87 5.09
N GLU A 213 17.89 7.77 6.09
CA GLU A 213 16.95 7.74 7.21
C GLU A 213 15.51 8.06 6.79
N ILE A 214 15.32 8.97 5.82
CA ILE A 214 13.99 9.31 5.28
C ILE A 214 13.35 8.10 4.60
N GLY A 215 14.07 7.40 3.72
CA GLY A 215 13.57 6.22 3.04
C GLY A 215 13.19 5.12 4.03
N ALA A 216 14.04 4.87 5.02
CA ALA A 216 13.76 3.92 6.10
C ALA A 216 12.53 4.32 6.93
N ALA A 217 12.36 5.62 7.19
CA ALA A 217 11.22 6.17 7.92
C ALA A 217 9.92 6.01 7.14
N ILE A 218 9.93 6.24 5.82
CA ILE A 218 8.76 6.07 4.96
C ILE A 218 8.32 4.61 4.90
N VAL A 219 9.27 3.69 4.69
CA VAL A 219 8.98 2.24 4.66
C VAL A 219 8.42 1.80 6.03
N SER A 220 9.05 2.24 7.12
CA SER A 220 8.59 1.90 8.48
C SER A 220 7.21 2.48 8.79
N GLY A 221 6.93 3.72 8.38
CA GLY A 221 5.61 4.34 8.50
C GLY A 221 4.53 3.58 7.73
N THR A 222 4.86 3.14 6.51
CA THR A 222 3.97 2.32 5.67
C THR A 222 3.65 0.98 6.31
N ILE A 223 4.66 0.27 6.84
CA ILE A 223 4.48 -1.00 7.55
C ILE A 223 3.59 -0.82 8.79
N LEU A 224 3.89 0.18 9.62
CA LEU A 224 3.09 0.47 10.81
C LEU A 224 1.63 0.76 10.48
N SER A 225 1.38 1.55 9.44
CA SER A 225 0.01 1.83 8.97
C SER A 225 -0.71 0.55 8.55
N GLY A 226 -0.07 -0.31 7.77
CA GLY A 226 -0.63 -1.59 7.37
C GLY A 226 -0.96 -2.50 8.56
N VAL A 227 -0.07 -2.58 9.54
CA VAL A 227 -0.28 -3.37 10.77
C VAL A 227 -1.45 -2.82 11.59
N GLU A 228 -1.56 -1.50 11.76
CA GLU A 228 -2.68 -0.87 12.46
C GLU A 228 -4.02 -1.20 11.79
N LEU A 229 -4.08 -1.10 10.46
CA LEU A 229 -5.27 -1.40 9.67
C LEU A 229 -5.69 -2.88 9.80
N ASN A 230 -4.73 -3.81 9.71
CA ASN A 230 -4.97 -5.25 9.86
C ASN A 230 -5.50 -5.64 11.25
N LYS A 231 -5.00 -4.96 12.30
CA LYS A 231 -5.49 -5.19 13.66
C LYS A 231 -6.89 -4.62 13.89
N LYS A 232 -7.20 -3.49 13.25
CA LYS A 232 -8.44 -2.76 13.50
C LYS A 232 -9.63 -3.31 12.71
N PHE A 233 -9.42 -3.68 11.45
CA PHE A 233 -10.53 -3.97 10.53
C PHE A 233 -10.52 -5.41 10.08
N GLU A 234 -11.49 -6.21 10.54
CA GLU A 234 -11.54 -7.63 10.23
C GLU A 234 -11.75 -7.91 8.73
N LYS A 235 -12.56 -7.10 8.03
CA LYS A 235 -12.84 -7.24 6.59
C LYS A 235 -11.76 -6.62 5.69
N LEU A 236 -10.67 -6.15 6.27
CA LEU A 236 -9.56 -5.56 5.54
C LEU A 236 -8.28 -6.37 5.75
N ARG A 237 -7.46 -6.39 4.70
CA ARG A 237 -6.12 -6.95 4.78
C ARG A 237 -5.13 -6.16 3.94
N VAL A 238 -4.08 -5.66 4.58
CA VAL A 238 -2.91 -5.06 3.98
C VAL A 238 -1.78 -6.08 3.94
N VAL A 239 -1.15 -6.26 2.79
CA VAL A 239 0.08 -7.04 2.62
C VAL A 239 1.11 -6.19 1.90
N ILE A 240 2.27 -6.07 2.53
CA ILE A 240 3.37 -5.22 2.06
C ILE A 240 4.56 -6.11 1.71
N PHE A 241 5.05 -5.99 0.48
CA PHE A 241 6.22 -6.68 0.00
C PHE A 241 7.45 -5.79 0.16
N GLN A 242 8.46 -6.32 0.84
CA GLN A 242 9.73 -5.63 1.07
C GLN A 242 10.87 -6.48 0.53
N ARG A 243 11.84 -5.88 -0.17
CA ARG A 243 13.09 -6.60 -0.47
C ARG A 243 13.99 -6.60 0.76
N ASP A 244 14.62 -7.72 0.96
CA ASP A 244 15.62 -7.93 2.00
C ASP A 244 16.90 -7.21 1.58
N ASN A 245 17.12 -6.01 2.10
CA ASN A 245 18.39 -5.30 1.97
C ASN A 245 19.31 -5.79 3.07
N ILE A 246 19.70 -7.08 3.05
CA ILE A 246 20.80 -7.56 3.90
C ILE A 246 22.06 -6.84 3.42
N ARG A 247 22.46 -5.79 4.14
CA ARG A 247 23.87 -5.41 4.25
C ARG A 247 24.57 -6.64 4.81
N SER A 248 25.29 -7.38 3.97
CA SER A 248 26.47 -8.09 4.44
C SER A 248 27.42 -6.99 4.92
N LEU A 249 27.42 -6.75 6.22
CA LEU A 249 28.56 -6.16 6.91
C LEU A 249 29.77 -7.03 6.56
N SER A 250 30.70 -6.45 5.80
CA SER A 250 32.09 -6.87 5.73
C SER A 250 32.93 -5.73 6.23
#